data_AF-A0A1K0H582-F1
#
_entry.id   AF-A0A1K0H582-F1
#
_cell.length_a   1.000
_cell.length_b   1.000
_cell.length_c   1.000
_cell.angle_alpha   90.00
_cell.angle_beta   90.00
_cell.angle_gamma   90.00
#
_symmetry.space_group_name_H-M   'P 1'
#
loop_
_entity.id
_entity.type
_entity.pdbx_description
1 polymer ?
#
loop_
_entity_poly.entity_id
_entity_poly.type
_entity_poly.pdbx_seq_one_letter_code
_entity_poly.pdbx_strand_id
1 'polypeptide(L)'
;MLSLRPALASATFAAASLRCSTVSRSTSVLRSYSTATDPSQLVTLSHLSDIAKSEFGSTSPYDEHISVLTLNRAPAKNAISRALLAEMDQHVSSLLTSSNVRTLLIRSSVPGTFCAGADLKERKGMSKPEVDAFLLGLRKVFTNVSRLPMPTVACLDGLAMGGGLELALTCDLRIAGPAATKLGLTETKLGIIPGAGGTSRITRLVGPARAKELIFSAKLVNAVEASRIGFVDIVAQEGDGTAAFHKGVQLARSFAKNGPLAVRAAKLAIDKGEQMDPETALDFERQCYETILGTKDRLEGLKAFAEKREPVYRGE
;
A
#
# COMPACT_ATOMS: atom_id res chain seq x y z
N MET A 1 25.44 60.92 -31.30
CA MET A 1 26.78 60.85 -31.92
C MET A 1 27.21 59.40 -31.88
N LEU A 2 27.06 58.67 -33.00
CA LEU A 2 28.16 58.18 -33.88
C LEU A 2 29.07 57.14 -33.15
N SER A 3 29.45 55.96 -33.65
CA SER A 3 29.27 55.26 -34.93
C SER A 3 30.07 53.94 -34.88
N LEU A 4 29.40 52.80 -35.10
CA LEU A 4 29.73 51.67 -36.00
C LEU A 4 31.20 51.19 -36.25
N ARG A 5 31.44 49.89 -35.92
CA ARG A 5 31.95 48.74 -36.74
C ARG A 5 33.36 48.81 -37.44
N PRO A 6 33.86 47.73 -38.09
CA PRO A 6 34.09 46.32 -37.68
C PRO A 6 35.46 45.76 -38.18
N ALA A 7 35.78 44.48 -37.95
CA ALA A 7 36.63 43.71 -38.90
C ALA A 7 36.35 42.20 -38.82
N LEU A 8 35.94 41.64 -39.96
CA LEU A 8 35.86 40.22 -40.30
C LEU A 8 37.22 39.74 -40.83
N ALA A 9 37.59 38.49 -40.58
CA ALA A 9 38.36 37.70 -41.53
C ALA A 9 37.96 36.22 -41.42
N SER A 10 37.49 35.70 -42.54
CA SER A 10 37.12 34.32 -42.83
C SER A 10 38.36 33.56 -43.29
N ALA A 11 38.47 32.27 -42.96
CA ALA A 11 39.17 31.29 -43.78
C ALA A 11 38.50 29.92 -43.65
N THR A 12 38.03 29.44 -44.80
CA THR A 12 37.35 28.17 -45.09
C THR A 12 38.33 27.10 -45.61
N PHE A 13 37.80 25.87 -45.69
CA PHE A 13 38.28 24.65 -46.39
C PHE A 13 39.16 23.70 -45.56
N ALA A 14 38.99 22.37 -45.54
CA ALA A 14 38.05 21.46 -46.19
C ALA A 14 38.06 20.09 -45.48
N ALA A 15 37.11 19.25 -45.87
CA ALA A 15 36.77 17.93 -45.34
C ALA A 15 37.87 16.86 -45.33
N ALA A 16 37.75 15.91 -44.40
CA ALA A 16 37.85 14.49 -44.70
C ALA A 16 37.06 13.66 -43.66
N SER A 17 36.14 12.87 -44.19
CA SER A 17 35.33 11.88 -43.51
C SER A 17 36.18 10.67 -43.13
N LEU A 18 36.11 10.22 -41.87
CA LEU A 18 36.38 8.82 -41.50
C LEU A 18 35.45 8.44 -40.35
N ARG A 19 34.52 7.55 -40.67
CA ARG A 19 33.64 6.86 -39.73
C ARG A 19 34.49 5.94 -38.87
N CYS A 20 34.34 6.03 -37.55
CA CYS A 20 34.59 4.89 -36.67
C CYS A 20 33.48 4.82 -35.63
N SER A 21 32.62 3.83 -35.81
CA SER A 21 31.53 3.45 -34.95
C SER A 21 32.07 2.82 -33.66
N THR A 22 31.97 3.53 -32.54
CA THR A 22 32.05 2.90 -31.22
C THR A 22 30.63 2.64 -30.73
N VAL A 23 30.18 1.40 -30.96
CA VAL A 23 28.99 0.86 -30.30
C VAL A 23 29.32 0.72 -28.82
N SER A 24 28.97 1.74 -28.04
CA SER A 24 28.87 1.61 -26.58
C SER A 24 27.76 0.62 -26.29
N ARG A 25 28.12 -0.65 -26.08
CA ARG A 25 27.24 -1.67 -25.47
C ARG A 25 26.96 -1.20 -24.05
N SER A 26 25.93 -0.38 -23.89
CA SER A 26 25.22 -0.25 -22.62
C SER A 26 24.56 -1.59 -22.36
N THR A 27 25.24 -2.48 -21.65
CA THR A 27 24.63 -3.64 -21.03
C THR A 27 23.64 -3.13 -20.01
N SER A 28 22.41 -2.87 -20.44
CA SER A 28 21.27 -2.81 -19.53
C SER A 28 21.21 -4.18 -18.88
N VAL A 29 21.69 -4.26 -17.64
CA VAL A 29 21.47 -5.43 -16.79
C VAL A 29 19.96 -5.43 -16.55
N LEU A 30 19.25 -6.16 -17.42
CA LEU A 30 17.87 -6.57 -17.16
C LEU A 30 17.94 -7.40 -15.87
N ARG A 31 17.60 -6.78 -14.75
CA ARG A 31 17.29 -7.51 -13.52
C ARG A 31 16.08 -8.38 -13.87
N SER A 32 16.34 -9.66 -14.06
CA SER A 32 15.31 -10.68 -14.15
C SER A 32 14.61 -10.74 -12.80
N TYR A 33 13.39 -10.20 -12.73
CA TYR A 33 12.49 -10.45 -11.61
C TYR A 33 12.09 -11.92 -11.65
N SER A 34 12.81 -12.76 -10.89
CA SER A 34 12.44 -14.16 -10.70
C SER A 34 11.84 -14.33 -9.31
N THR A 35 10.55 -14.06 -9.23
CA THR A 35 9.62 -14.93 -8.52
C THR A 35 8.54 -15.22 -9.56
N ALA A 36 8.61 -16.39 -10.20
CA ALA A 36 7.62 -16.79 -11.19
C ALA A 36 6.26 -16.96 -10.50
N THR A 37 5.52 -15.86 -10.37
CA THR A 37 4.09 -15.91 -10.07
C THR A 37 3.42 -16.51 -11.29
N ASP A 38 2.74 -17.64 -11.11
CA ASP A 38 1.88 -18.22 -12.13
C ASP A 38 0.95 -17.10 -12.66
N PRO A 39 0.95 -16.80 -13.98
CA PRO A 39 0.05 -15.81 -14.57
C PRO A 39 -1.44 -16.08 -14.28
N SER A 40 -1.78 -17.28 -13.80
CA SER A 40 -3.12 -17.65 -13.35
C SER A 40 -3.50 -17.03 -12.00
N GLN A 41 -2.55 -16.74 -11.10
CA GLN A 41 -2.83 -16.20 -9.77
C GLN A 41 -2.88 -14.67 -9.80
N LEU A 42 -4.08 -14.13 -9.55
CA LEU A 42 -4.35 -12.70 -9.55
C LEU A 42 -3.93 -12.03 -8.24
N VAL A 43 -3.91 -12.80 -7.15
CA VAL A 43 -3.50 -12.36 -5.81
C VAL A 43 -2.66 -13.43 -5.13
N THR A 44 -1.47 -13.04 -4.68
CA THR A 44 -0.60 -13.91 -3.90
C THR A 44 -0.44 -13.40 -2.48
N LEU A 45 -0.25 -14.33 -1.54
CA LEU A 45 0.11 -14.05 -0.16
C LEU A 45 1.44 -14.77 0.13
N SER A 46 2.48 -14.02 0.43
CA SER A 46 3.83 -14.54 0.70
C SER A 46 4.38 -13.98 2.00
N HIS A 47 5.33 -14.66 2.62
CA HIS A 47 6.09 -14.05 3.71
C HIS A 47 7.14 -13.11 3.13
N LEU A 48 7.45 -12.03 3.85
CA LEU A 48 8.51 -11.13 3.44
C LEU A 48 9.85 -11.86 3.36
N SER A 49 10.09 -12.91 4.16
CA SER A 49 11.29 -13.75 4.09
C SER A 49 11.52 -14.36 2.71
N ASP A 50 10.45 -14.70 1.99
CA ASP A 50 10.50 -15.34 0.68
C ASP A 50 10.89 -14.35 -0.43
N ILE A 51 10.60 -13.07 -0.20
CA ILE A 51 10.81 -11.96 -1.14
C ILE A 51 12.08 -11.19 -0.78
N ALA A 52 12.45 -11.15 0.50
CA ALA A 52 13.39 -10.15 0.99
C ALA A 52 14.80 -10.32 0.44
N LYS A 53 15.22 -11.58 0.28
CA LYS A 53 16.55 -11.91 -0.25
C LYS A 53 16.70 -11.47 -1.71
N SER A 54 15.66 -11.63 -2.53
CA SER A 54 15.71 -11.26 -3.94
C SER A 54 15.55 -9.76 -4.17
N GLU A 55 14.68 -9.07 -3.39
CA GLU A 55 14.40 -7.64 -3.60
C GLU A 55 15.33 -6.70 -2.81
N PHE A 56 15.75 -7.07 -1.60
CA PHE A 56 16.53 -6.20 -0.70
C PHE A 56 17.96 -6.67 -0.45
N GLY A 57 18.35 -7.85 -0.93
CA GLY A 57 19.67 -8.46 -0.69
C GLY A 57 19.98 -8.76 0.77
N SER A 58 19.02 -8.56 1.68
CA SER A 58 19.16 -8.73 3.12
C SER A 58 17.82 -9.10 3.75
N THR A 59 17.89 -9.88 4.83
CA THR A 59 16.72 -10.30 5.61
C THR A 59 16.80 -9.76 7.04
N SER A 60 15.66 -9.67 7.69
CA SER A 60 15.51 -9.40 9.12
C SER A 60 14.93 -10.66 9.79
N PRO A 61 15.25 -10.94 11.07
CA PRO A 61 14.61 -12.04 11.81
C PRO A 61 13.09 -11.89 11.90
N TYR A 62 12.54 -10.69 11.67
CA TYR A 62 11.10 -10.45 11.71
C TYR A 62 10.40 -10.66 10.37
N ASP A 63 11.13 -10.93 9.28
CA ASP A 63 10.55 -11.03 7.94
C ASP A 63 9.59 -12.21 7.80
N GLU A 64 9.77 -13.28 8.57
CA GLU A 64 8.83 -14.41 8.62
C GLU A 64 7.47 -14.03 9.22
N HIS A 65 7.41 -12.95 10.00
CA HIS A 65 6.19 -12.47 10.64
C HIS A 65 5.47 -11.38 9.83
N ILE A 66 6.00 -10.99 8.67
CA ILE A 66 5.42 -9.98 7.80
C ILE A 66 4.85 -10.67 6.57
N SER A 67 3.55 -10.55 6.35
CA SER A 67 2.90 -11.06 5.15
C SER A 67 2.78 -9.96 4.10
N VAL A 68 2.90 -10.34 2.83
CA VAL A 68 2.77 -9.45 1.68
C VAL A 68 1.68 -9.98 0.76
N LEU A 69 0.57 -9.26 0.68
CA LEU A 69 -0.51 -9.53 -0.27
C LEU A 69 -0.26 -8.71 -1.55
N THR A 70 -0.01 -9.41 -2.66
CA THR A 70 0.40 -8.78 -3.93
C THR A 70 -0.69 -8.94 -4.99
N LEU A 71 -1.14 -7.82 -5.55
CA LEU A 71 -2.05 -7.79 -6.71
C LEU A 71 -1.26 -7.93 -8.01
N ASN A 72 -1.62 -8.91 -8.85
CA ASN A 72 -0.91 -9.29 -10.06
C ASN A 72 -1.84 -9.54 -11.27
N ARG A 73 -2.44 -8.47 -11.79
CA ARG A 73 -3.31 -8.51 -12.98
C ARG A 73 -3.00 -7.36 -13.94
N ALA A 74 -1.78 -7.37 -14.48
CA ALA A 74 -1.25 -6.32 -15.34
C ALA A 74 -2.15 -5.94 -16.53
N PRO A 75 -2.73 -6.90 -17.31
CA PRO A 75 -3.56 -6.55 -18.48
C PRO A 75 -4.81 -5.72 -18.14
N ALA A 76 -5.26 -5.76 -16.89
CA ALA A 76 -6.42 -5.03 -16.40
C ALA A 76 -6.06 -3.99 -15.33
N LYS A 77 -4.78 -3.65 -15.16
CA LYS A 77 -4.31 -2.66 -14.16
C LYS A 77 -4.82 -2.99 -12.74
N ASN A 78 -4.79 -4.27 -12.37
CA ASN A 78 -5.35 -4.80 -11.12
C ASN A 78 -6.79 -4.37 -10.86
N ALA A 79 -7.59 -4.18 -11.90
CA ALA A 79 -9.01 -3.97 -11.72
C ALA A 79 -9.63 -5.18 -11.00
N ILE A 80 -10.50 -4.90 -10.04
CA ILE A 80 -11.11 -5.87 -9.15
C ILE A 80 -12.22 -6.59 -9.91
N SER A 81 -11.87 -7.75 -10.46
CA SER A 81 -12.78 -8.73 -11.02
C SER A 81 -13.40 -9.60 -9.93
N ARG A 82 -14.41 -10.41 -10.27
CA ARG A 82 -14.92 -11.45 -9.36
C ARG A 82 -13.83 -12.42 -8.92
N ALA A 83 -12.97 -12.85 -9.86
CA ALA A 83 -11.88 -13.79 -9.59
C ALA A 83 -10.83 -13.19 -8.64
N LEU A 84 -10.37 -11.96 -8.91
CA LEU A 84 -9.41 -11.27 -8.05
C LEU A 84 -10.00 -11.12 -6.63
N LEU A 85 -11.26 -10.72 -6.53
CA LEU A 85 -11.94 -10.56 -5.24
C LEU A 85 -12.07 -11.87 -4.46
N ALA A 86 -12.34 -12.99 -5.14
CA ALA A 86 -12.42 -14.31 -4.50
C ALA A 86 -11.06 -14.76 -3.95
N GLU A 87 -9.97 -14.57 -4.70
CA GLU A 87 -8.61 -14.87 -4.23
C GLU A 87 -8.22 -13.95 -3.05
N MET A 88 -8.59 -12.66 -3.09
CA MET A 88 -8.41 -11.77 -1.94
C MET A 88 -9.17 -12.27 -0.71
N ASP A 89 -10.43 -12.70 -0.86
CA ASP A 89 -11.23 -13.19 0.27
C ASP A 89 -10.59 -14.41 0.93
N GLN A 90 -10.06 -15.34 0.13
CA GLN A 90 -9.36 -16.53 0.62
C GLN A 90 -8.14 -16.15 1.48
N HIS A 91 -7.27 -15.28 0.95
CA HIS A 91 -6.05 -14.86 1.65
C HIS A 91 -6.34 -14.00 2.89
N VAL A 92 -7.28 -13.05 2.79
CA VAL A 92 -7.64 -12.20 3.93
C VAL A 92 -8.32 -13.03 5.03
N SER A 93 -9.15 -14.00 4.66
CA SER A 93 -9.81 -14.88 5.64
C SER A 93 -8.82 -15.76 6.40
N SER A 94 -7.75 -16.25 5.76
CA SER A 94 -6.71 -17.03 6.46
C SER A 94 -5.89 -16.18 7.44
N LEU A 95 -5.72 -14.89 7.16
CA LEU A 95 -4.99 -13.96 8.02
C LEU A 95 -5.77 -13.58 9.30
N LEU A 96 -7.10 -13.59 9.27
CA LEU A 96 -7.93 -13.28 10.45
C LEU A 96 -7.65 -14.21 11.64
N THR A 97 -7.31 -15.47 11.36
CA THR A 97 -7.02 -16.48 12.39
C THR A 97 -5.51 -16.72 12.59
N SER A 98 -4.65 -15.98 11.91
CA SER A 98 -3.20 -16.16 12.01
C SER A 98 -2.63 -15.52 13.27
N SER A 99 -1.99 -16.31 14.11
CA SER A 99 -1.22 -15.83 15.27
C SER A 99 0.21 -15.42 14.90
N ASN A 100 0.77 -15.97 13.81
CA ASN A 100 2.15 -15.74 13.42
C ASN A 100 2.39 -14.38 12.73
N VAL A 101 1.38 -13.84 12.05
CA VAL A 101 1.52 -12.61 11.29
C VAL A 101 1.43 -11.39 12.21
N ARG A 102 2.48 -10.57 12.18
CA ARG A 102 2.63 -9.34 12.97
C ARG A 102 2.38 -8.07 12.15
N THR A 103 2.43 -8.13 10.82
CA THR A 103 2.06 -7.01 9.94
C THR A 103 1.69 -7.54 8.56
N LEU A 104 0.71 -6.90 7.90
CA LEU A 104 0.37 -7.13 6.50
C LEU A 104 0.78 -5.91 5.65
N LEU A 105 1.51 -6.17 4.57
CA LEU A 105 1.72 -5.22 3.49
C LEU A 105 0.80 -5.58 2.32
N ILE A 106 0.09 -4.60 1.75
CA ILE A 106 -0.65 -4.77 0.50
C ILE A 106 0.08 -3.97 -0.58
N ARG A 107 0.47 -4.64 -1.67
CA ARG A 107 1.21 -4.04 -2.79
C ARG A 107 0.68 -4.51 -4.14
N SER A 108 1.26 -4.00 -5.21
CA SER A 108 1.14 -4.58 -6.54
C SER A 108 2.49 -4.99 -7.12
N SER A 109 2.49 -6.04 -7.94
CA SER A 109 3.59 -6.41 -8.83
C SER A 109 3.57 -5.65 -10.17
N VAL A 110 2.56 -4.82 -10.45
CA VAL A 110 2.36 -4.14 -11.74
C VAL A 110 2.98 -2.74 -11.69
N PRO A 111 4.04 -2.45 -12.47
CA PRO A 111 4.71 -1.14 -12.42
C PRO A 111 3.74 0.03 -12.68
N GLY A 112 3.80 1.04 -11.81
CA GLY A 112 2.97 2.24 -11.91
C GLY A 112 1.49 2.04 -11.64
N THR A 113 1.07 0.86 -11.16
CA THR A 113 -0.33 0.55 -10.83
C THR A 113 -0.45 -0.13 -9.49
N PHE A 114 -1.19 0.47 -8.55
CA PHE A 114 -1.68 -0.26 -7.38
C PHE A 114 -2.97 -0.99 -7.73
N CYS A 115 -4.05 -0.26 -8.03
CA CYS A 115 -5.35 -0.83 -8.41
C CYS A 115 -6.25 0.21 -9.11
N ALA A 116 -6.79 -0.14 -10.28
CA ALA A 116 -7.66 0.74 -11.06
C ALA A 116 -9.12 0.80 -10.58
N GLY A 117 -9.49 0.07 -9.52
CA GLY A 117 -10.87 -0.02 -9.02
C GLY A 117 -11.63 -1.21 -9.60
N ALA A 118 -12.96 -1.15 -9.62
CA ALA A 118 -13.77 -2.25 -10.14
C ALA A 118 -13.52 -2.50 -11.64
N ASP A 119 -13.58 -3.77 -12.06
CA ASP A 119 -13.45 -4.13 -13.47
C ASP A 119 -14.68 -3.69 -14.28
N LEU A 120 -14.58 -2.53 -14.93
CA LEU A 120 -15.67 -1.96 -15.71
C LEU A 120 -16.09 -2.84 -16.89
N LYS A 121 -15.21 -3.71 -17.41
CA LYS A 121 -15.57 -4.64 -18.50
C LYS A 121 -16.49 -5.73 -17.96
N GLU A 122 -16.18 -6.30 -16.80
CA GLU A 122 -17.09 -7.25 -16.13
C GLU A 122 -18.39 -6.57 -15.70
N ARG A 123 -18.29 -5.38 -15.09
CA ARG A 123 -19.45 -4.61 -14.60
C ARG A 123 -20.47 -4.30 -15.69
N LYS A 124 -20.03 -4.04 -16.93
CA LYS A 124 -20.92 -3.76 -18.07
C LYS A 124 -21.87 -4.92 -18.38
N GLY A 125 -21.45 -6.16 -18.13
CA GLY A 125 -22.25 -7.36 -18.43
C GLY A 125 -23.14 -7.85 -17.29
N MET A 126 -23.06 -7.25 -16.10
CA MET A 126 -23.76 -7.74 -14.91
C MET A 126 -25.22 -7.26 -14.85
N SER A 127 -26.12 -8.18 -14.56
CA SER A 127 -27.48 -7.88 -14.10
C SER A 127 -27.50 -7.22 -12.71
N LYS A 128 -28.62 -6.62 -12.31
CA LYS A 128 -28.76 -5.98 -10.98
C LYS A 128 -28.42 -6.93 -9.81
N PRO A 129 -28.95 -8.17 -9.73
CA PRO A 129 -28.59 -9.09 -8.65
C PRO A 129 -27.09 -9.42 -8.61
N GLU A 130 -26.47 -9.53 -9.79
CA GLU A 130 -25.04 -9.77 -9.93
C GLU A 130 -24.19 -8.58 -9.46
N VAL A 131 -24.66 -7.35 -9.69
CA VAL A 131 -24.07 -6.13 -9.11
C VAL A 131 -24.12 -6.20 -7.60
N ASP A 132 -25.29 -6.52 -7.04
CA ASP A 132 -25.51 -6.53 -5.60
C ASP A 132 -24.62 -7.56 -4.91
N ALA A 133 -24.55 -8.78 -5.47
CA ALA A 133 -23.67 -9.83 -4.99
C ALA A 133 -22.20 -9.41 -5.02
N PHE A 134 -21.76 -8.76 -6.11
CA PHE A 134 -20.38 -8.26 -6.22
C PHE A 134 -20.07 -7.19 -5.17
N LEU A 135 -20.96 -6.21 -4.97
CA LEU A 135 -20.76 -5.14 -3.98
C LEU A 135 -20.78 -5.67 -2.54
N LEU A 136 -21.63 -6.66 -2.23
CA LEU A 136 -21.64 -7.33 -0.94
C LEU A 136 -20.33 -8.09 -0.68
N GLY A 137 -19.84 -8.83 -1.68
CA GLY A 137 -18.54 -9.50 -1.60
C GLY A 137 -17.39 -8.51 -1.40
N LEU A 138 -17.40 -7.41 -2.17
CA LEU A 138 -16.36 -6.37 -2.09
C LEU A 138 -16.33 -5.72 -0.70
N ARG A 139 -17.50 -5.35 -0.18
CA ARG A 139 -17.64 -4.80 1.17
C ARG A 139 -17.19 -5.80 2.24
N LYS A 140 -17.53 -7.09 2.10
CA LYS A 140 -17.10 -8.15 3.03
C LYS A 140 -15.58 -8.22 3.10
N VAL A 141 -14.90 -8.38 1.96
CA VAL A 141 -13.44 -8.49 1.90
C VAL A 141 -12.77 -7.24 2.47
N PHE A 142 -13.22 -6.04 2.09
CA PHE A 142 -12.63 -4.79 2.56
C PHE A 142 -12.87 -4.56 4.06
N THR A 143 -14.02 -4.99 4.56
CA THR A 143 -14.30 -4.98 6.00
C THR A 143 -13.38 -5.94 6.74
N ASN A 144 -13.13 -7.13 6.18
CA ASN A 144 -12.21 -8.09 6.77
C ASN A 144 -10.77 -7.56 6.80
N VAL A 145 -10.28 -6.89 5.74
CA VAL A 145 -8.97 -6.23 5.76
C VAL A 145 -8.89 -5.20 6.89
N SER A 146 -9.88 -4.32 7.02
CA SER A 146 -9.90 -3.32 8.10
C SER A 146 -10.06 -3.91 9.50
N ARG A 147 -10.44 -5.19 9.63
CA ARG A 147 -10.60 -5.89 10.91
C ARG A 147 -9.44 -6.83 11.23
N LEU A 148 -8.42 -6.89 10.37
CA LEU A 148 -7.24 -7.69 10.65
C LEU A 148 -6.59 -7.24 11.96
N PRO A 149 -6.25 -8.16 12.88
CA PRO A 149 -5.81 -7.79 14.22
C PRO A 149 -4.43 -7.14 14.23
N MET A 150 -3.60 -7.41 13.22
CA MET A 150 -2.28 -6.82 13.05
C MET A 150 -2.33 -5.50 12.26
N PRO A 151 -1.27 -4.67 12.35
CA PRO A 151 -1.08 -3.53 11.47
C PRO A 151 -1.11 -3.91 9.99
N THR A 152 -1.69 -3.03 9.18
CA THR A 152 -1.87 -3.17 7.74
C THR A 152 -1.38 -1.91 7.03
N VAL A 153 -0.56 -2.07 5.99
CA VAL A 153 0.02 -0.94 5.25
C VAL A 153 -0.21 -1.10 3.75
N ALA A 154 -0.87 -0.12 3.13
CA ALA A 154 -1.01 -0.05 1.69
C ALA A 154 0.22 0.63 1.06
N CYS A 155 0.90 -0.07 0.16
CA CYS A 155 2.08 0.42 -0.56
C CYS A 155 1.69 0.86 -1.97
N LEU A 156 1.48 2.16 -2.15
CA LEU A 156 0.96 2.78 -3.37
C LEU A 156 2.12 3.23 -4.28
N ASP A 157 2.69 2.30 -5.02
CA ASP A 157 3.71 2.56 -6.06
C ASP A 157 3.10 2.80 -7.45
N GLY A 158 1.91 3.39 -7.49
CA GLY A 158 1.18 3.56 -8.73
C GLY A 158 -0.21 4.15 -8.54
N LEU A 159 -1.00 4.15 -9.61
CA LEU A 159 -2.38 4.62 -9.55
C LEU A 159 -3.22 3.79 -8.58
N ALA A 160 -4.08 4.45 -7.80
CA ALA A 160 -5.09 3.83 -6.95
C ALA A 160 -6.40 4.61 -7.11
N MET A 161 -7.36 4.04 -7.84
CA MET A 161 -8.59 4.73 -8.21
C MET A 161 -9.82 3.95 -7.79
N GLY A 162 -10.88 4.67 -7.39
CA GLY A 162 -12.14 4.09 -6.93
C GLY A 162 -11.93 2.95 -5.94
N GLY A 163 -12.43 1.76 -6.24
CA GLY A 163 -12.21 0.53 -5.46
C GLY A 163 -10.76 0.24 -5.04
N GLY A 164 -9.77 0.67 -5.83
CA GLY A 164 -8.36 0.53 -5.49
C GLY A 164 -7.89 1.48 -4.40
N LEU A 165 -8.39 2.72 -4.40
CA LEU A 165 -8.18 3.62 -3.27
C LEU A 165 -9.03 3.18 -2.07
N GLU A 166 -10.26 2.68 -2.30
CA GLU A 166 -11.08 2.12 -1.22
C GLU A 166 -10.39 0.94 -0.52
N LEU A 167 -9.66 0.09 -1.26
CA LEU A 167 -8.81 -0.96 -0.67
C LEU A 167 -7.70 -0.34 0.18
N ALA A 168 -6.98 0.64 -0.32
CA ALA A 168 -5.91 1.30 0.43
C ALA A 168 -6.43 1.98 1.71
N LEU A 169 -7.64 2.55 1.67
CA LEU A 169 -8.32 3.15 2.81
C LEU A 169 -8.75 2.12 3.87
N THR A 170 -8.75 0.82 3.57
CA THR A 170 -9.00 -0.22 4.59
C THR A 170 -7.78 -0.53 5.45
N CYS A 171 -6.58 -0.15 4.98
CA CYS A 171 -5.35 -0.33 5.75
C CYS A 171 -5.23 0.73 6.85
N ASP A 172 -4.43 0.47 7.86
CA ASP A 172 -4.16 1.41 8.95
C ASP A 172 -3.34 2.60 8.43
N LEU A 173 -2.34 2.30 7.59
CA LEU A 173 -1.45 3.30 6.99
C LEU A 173 -1.35 3.13 5.47
N ARG A 174 -1.11 4.25 4.78
CA ARG A 174 -0.88 4.33 3.34
C ARG A 174 0.43 5.05 3.07
N ILE A 175 1.29 4.40 2.30
CA ILE A 175 2.54 4.96 1.84
C ILE A 175 2.44 5.12 0.33
N ALA A 176 2.81 6.29 -0.20
CA ALA A 176 2.78 6.54 -1.63
C ALA A 176 4.18 6.87 -2.15
N GLY A 177 4.55 6.23 -3.26
CA GLY A 177 5.80 6.47 -3.97
C GLY A 177 5.64 7.53 -5.07
N PRO A 178 6.72 7.96 -5.72
CA PRO A 178 6.67 9.00 -6.76
C PRO A 178 5.78 8.63 -7.96
N ALA A 179 5.63 7.32 -8.24
CA ALA A 179 4.78 6.82 -9.32
C ALA A 179 3.27 6.92 -9.02
N ALA A 180 2.87 7.16 -7.77
CA ALA A 180 1.47 7.37 -7.39
C ALA A 180 0.98 8.78 -7.77
N THR A 181 0.79 8.98 -9.06
CA THR A 181 0.37 10.25 -9.65
C THR A 181 -1.14 10.40 -9.77
N LYS A 182 -1.89 9.30 -9.58
CA LYS A 182 -3.35 9.22 -9.76
C LYS A 182 -4.00 8.48 -8.61
N LEU A 183 -4.31 9.21 -7.54
CA LEU A 183 -5.02 8.75 -6.36
C LEU A 183 -6.36 9.47 -6.27
N GLY A 184 -7.48 8.74 -6.19
CA GLY A 184 -8.79 9.37 -5.98
C GLY A 184 -10.01 8.47 -6.17
N LEU A 185 -11.15 8.95 -5.70
CA LEU A 185 -12.46 8.32 -5.88
C LEU A 185 -13.18 8.98 -7.05
N THR A 186 -13.26 8.29 -8.20
CA THR A 186 -13.71 8.87 -9.48
C THR A 186 -15.13 8.49 -9.89
N GLU A 187 -15.87 7.82 -9.01
CA GLU A 187 -17.16 7.17 -9.28
C GLU A 187 -18.23 8.13 -9.80
N THR A 188 -18.25 9.38 -9.35
CA THR A 188 -19.25 10.37 -9.76
C THR A 188 -19.17 10.73 -11.24
N LYS A 189 -18.00 10.59 -11.89
CA LYS A 189 -17.85 10.70 -13.36
C LYS A 189 -18.56 9.59 -14.12
N LEU A 190 -18.87 8.48 -13.46
CA LEU A 190 -19.57 7.33 -14.01
C LEU A 190 -21.04 7.29 -13.59
N GLY A 191 -21.56 8.35 -12.94
CA GLY A 191 -22.93 8.41 -12.46
C GLY A 191 -23.21 7.49 -11.26
N ILE A 192 -22.16 7.08 -10.52
CA ILE A 192 -22.25 6.22 -9.34
C ILE A 192 -21.48 6.84 -8.17
N ILE A 193 -21.47 6.17 -7.01
CA ILE A 193 -20.73 6.60 -5.82
C ILE A 193 -19.69 5.54 -5.42
N PRO A 194 -18.68 5.90 -4.60
CA PRO A 194 -17.78 4.92 -3.98
C PRO A 194 -18.60 3.88 -3.19
N GLY A 195 -18.45 2.61 -3.56
CA GLY A 195 -19.36 1.52 -3.17
C GLY A 195 -18.78 0.54 -2.16
N ALA A 196 -17.49 0.60 -1.86
CA ALA A 196 -16.78 -0.30 -0.95
C ALA A 196 -16.33 0.38 0.36
N GLY A 197 -16.97 1.51 0.69
CA GLY A 197 -16.76 2.26 1.94
C GLY A 197 -15.91 3.52 1.80
N GLY A 198 -15.55 3.93 0.59
CA GLY A 198 -14.79 5.14 0.29
C GLY A 198 -15.42 6.40 0.85
N THR A 199 -16.74 6.55 0.73
CA THR A 199 -17.50 7.69 1.32
C THR A 199 -17.31 7.79 2.84
N SER A 200 -17.18 6.66 3.51
CA SER A 200 -17.11 6.56 4.97
C SER A 200 -15.68 6.69 5.48
N ARG A 201 -14.73 5.98 4.86
CA ARG A 201 -13.33 5.92 5.32
C ARG A 201 -12.56 7.19 4.99
N ILE A 202 -12.70 7.73 3.77
CA ILE A 202 -11.99 8.97 3.44
C ILE A 202 -12.48 10.15 4.28
N THR A 203 -13.78 10.20 4.58
CA THR A 203 -14.38 11.25 5.41
C THR A 203 -13.82 11.25 6.84
N ARG A 204 -13.53 10.08 7.41
CA ARG A 204 -12.88 9.97 8.73
C ARG A 204 -11.45 10.53 8.72
N LEU A 205 -10.72 10.34 7.62
CA LEU A 205 -9.33 10.81 7.51
C LEU A 205 -9.22 12.32 7.26
N VAL A 206 -10.05 12.86 6.35
CA VAL A 206 -9.86 14.23 5.83
C VAL A 206 -10.98 15.20 6.22
N GLY A 207 -11.99 14.73 6.93
CA GLY A 207 -13.19 15.48 7.28
C GLY A 207 -14.20 15.60 6.12
N PRO A 208 -15.45 15.98 6.43
CA PRO A 208 -16.57 15.93 5.48
C PRO A 208 -16.43 16.91 4.33
N ALA A 209 -15.90 18.12 4.56
CA ALA A 209 -15.78 19.13 3.52
C ALA A 209 -14.80 18.68 2.41
N ARG A 210 -13.63 18.20 2.82
CA ARG A 210 -12.59 17.74 1.90
C ARG A 210 -13.00 16.44 1.19
N ALA A 211 -13.63 15.51 1.90
CA ALA A 211 -14.15 14.29 1.30
C ALA A 211 -15.20 14.60 0.21
N LYS A 212 -16.12 15.54 0.47
CA LYS A 212 -17.09 16.01 -0.52
C LYS A 212 -16.41 16.67 -1.71
N GLU A 213 -15.42 17.55 -1.49
CA GLU A 213 -14.63 18.15 -2.57
C GLU A 213 -14.04 17.08 -3.49
N LEU A 214 -13.35 16.09 -2.93
CA LEU A 214 -12.71 15.01 -3.68
C LEU A 214 -13.72 14.15 -4.45
N ILE A 215 -14.81 13.72 -3.80
CA ILE A 215 -15.81 12.81 -4.38
C ILE A 215 -16.67 13.54 -5.42
N PHE A 216 -17.13 14.77 -5.14
CA PHE A 216 -17.98 15.52 -6.07
C PHE A 216 -17.21 15.89 -7.34
N SER A 217 -15.95 16.30 -7.20
CA SER A 217 -15.11 16.65 -8.35
C SER A 217 -14.52 15.43 -9.08
N ALA A 218 -14.55 14.25 -8.44
CA ALA A 218 -13.82 13.07 -8.90
C ALA A 218 -12.35 13.40 -9.25
N LYS A 219 -11.72 14.24 -8.41
CA LYS A 219 -10.35 14.72 -8.60
C LYS A 219 -9.36 13.60 -8.34
N LEU A 220 -8.35 13.51 -9.19
CA LEU A 220 -7.16 12.70 -8.97
C LEU A 220 -6.04 13.62 -8.47
N VAL A 221 -5.28 13.13 -7.50
CA VAL A 221 -4.12 13.82 -6.94
C VAL A 221 -2.89 12.91 -6.93
N ASN A 222 -1.71 13.51 -6.85
CA ASN A 222 -0.45 12.77 -6.68
C ASN A 222 -0.16 12.49 -5.20
N ALA A 223 0.89 11.72 -4.92
CA ALA A 223 1.33 11.34 -3.57
C ALA A 223 1.49 12.54 -2.61
N VAL A 224 2.15 13.61 -3.07
CA VAL A 224 2.42 14.80 -2.24
C VAL A 224 1.14 15.52 -1.86
N GLU A 225 0.25 15.74 -2.84
CA GLU A 225 -1.03 16.38 -2.60
C GLU A 225 -1.96 15.49 -1.76
N ALA A 226 -1.96 14.18 -1.99
CA ALA A 226 -2.72 13.23 -1.16
C ALA A 226 -2.28 13.26 0.32
N SER A 227 -0.98 13.40 0.56
CA SER A 227 -0.42 13.55 1.91
C SER A 227 -0.78 14.89 2.53
N ARG A 228 -0.67 15.99 1.78
CA ARG A 228 -1.12 17.32 2.23
C ARG A 228 -2.61 17.35 2.58
N ILE A 229 -3.42 16.58 1.85
CA ILE A 229 -4.87 16.46 2.10
C ILE A 229 -5.16 15.58 3.33
N GLY A 230 -4.31 14.59 3.61
CA GLY A 230 -4.40 13.75 4.81
C GLY A 230 -4.91 12.32 4.59
N PHE A 231 -4.96 11.81 3.36
CA PHE A 231 -5.33 10.40 3.10
C PHE A 231 -4.14 9.53 2.62
N VAL A 232 -2.92 10.07 2.68
CA VAL A 232 -1.65 9.34 2.56
C VAL A 232 -0.76 9.76 3.71
N ASP A 233 -0.27 8.79 4.48
CA ASP A 233 0.44 9.04 5.75
C ASP A 233 1.93 9.30 5.51
N ILE A 234 2.52 8.66 4.50
CA ILE A 234 3.95 8.78 4.18
C ILE A 234 4.16 8.89 2.68
N VAL A 235 4.98 9.86 2.25
CA VAL A 235 5.47 9.96 0.87
C VAL A 235 6.91 9.46 0.80
N ALA A 236 7.14 8.39 0.05
CA ALA A 236 8.48 7.88 -0.23
C ALA A 236 9.10 8.68 -1.39
N GLN A 237 10.35 9.14 -1.21
CA GLN A 237 11.00 10.10 -2.12
C GLN A 237 11.83 9.44 -3.24
N GLU A 238 12.31 8.22 -3.02
CA GLU A 238 13.31 7.58 -3.90
C GLU A 238 12.91 6.14 -4.23
N GLY A 239 13.05 5.74 -5.49
CA GLY A 239 12.88 4.35 -5.92
C GLY A 239 12.46 4.20 -7.38
N ASP A 240 12.78 3.04 -7.96
CA ASP A 240 12.49 2.60 -9.32
C ASP A 240 11.07 2.00 -9.46
N GLY A 241 10.08 2.64 -8.83
CA GLY A 241 8.68 2.19 -8.85
C GLY A 241 8.31 1.19 -7.76
N THR A 242 9.13 1.04 -6.71
CA THR A 242 8.87 0.22 -5.51
C THR A 242 9.13 0.98 -4.19
N ALA A 243 9.22 2.31 -4.28
CA ALA A 243 9.58 3.20 -3.17
C ALA A 243 8.64 3.05 -1.96
N ALA A 244 7.33 2.98 -2.20
CA ALA A 244 6.34 2.80 -1.14
C ALA A 244 6.47 1.44 -0.49
N PHE A 245 6.68 0.38 -1.28
CA PHE A 245 6.90 -0.96 -0.75
C PHE A 245 8.16 -1.04 0.11
N HIS A 246 9.28 -0.48 -0.34
CA HIS A 246 10.52 -0.45 0.43
C HIS A 246 10.33 0.27 1.77
N LYS A 247 9.65 1.42 1.76
CA LYS A 247 9.34 2.15 2.99
C LYS A 247 8.35 1.38 3.88
N GLY A 248 7.39 0.67 3.28
CA GLY A 248 6.47 -0.23 3.96
C GLY A 248 7.18 -1.37 4.67
N VAL A 249 8.20 -1.98 4.04
CA VAL A 249 9.03 -3.03 4.65
C VAL A 249 9.81 -2.48 5.85
N GLN A 250 10.42 -1.30 5.73
CA GLN A 250 11.10 -0.66 6.87
C GLN A 250 10.14 -0.46 8.06
N LEU A 251 8.94 0.03 7.76
CA LEU A 251 7.92 0.30 8.76
C LEU A 251 7.39 -1.01 9.39
N ALA A 252 7.09 -2.02 8.59
CA ALA A 252 6.63 -3.32 9.05
C ALA A 252 7.66 -4.02 9.95
N ARG A 253 8.95 -3.97 9.60
CA ARG A 253 10.03 -4.48 10.46
C ARG A 253 10.07 -3.76 11.81
N SER A 254 9.81 -2.45 11.82
CA SER A 254 9.73 -1.65 13.06
C SER A 254 8.51 -1.97 13.93
N PHE A 255 7.43 -2.49 13.34
CA PHE A 255 6.25 -2.96 14.08
C PHE A 255 6.45 -4.39 14.58
N ALA A 256 6.98 -5.27 13.74
CA ALA A 256 7.13 -6.69 14.03
C ALA A 256 8.13 -6.99 15.16
N LYS A 257 9.04 -6.06 15.46
CA LYS A 257 9.94 -6.14 16.62
C LYS A 257 9.26 -5.89 17.98
N ASN A 258 8.08 -5.28 18.00
CA ASN A 258 7.36 -4.96 19.24
C ASN A 258 6.54 -6.17 19.71
N GLY A 259 6.03 -6.12 20.95
CA GLY A 259 5.18 -7.17 21.53
C GLY A 259 3.90 -7.36 20.70
N PRO A 260 3.72 -8.50 19.99
CA PRO A 260 2.65 -8.65 19.01
C PRO A 260 1.26 -8.60 19.62
N LEU A 261 1.06 -9.14 20.83
CA LEU A 261 -0.21 -9.03 21.55
C LEU A 261 -0.52 -7.59 21.95
N ALA A 262 0.49 -6.83 22.39
CA ALA A 262 0.34 -5.42 22.73
C ALA A 262 -0.02 -4.56 21.51
N VAL A 263 0.62 -4.80 20.36
CA VAL A 263 0.29 -4.09 19.11
C VAL A 263 -1.15 -4.38 18.66
N ARG A 264 -1.60 -5.64 18.75
CA ARG A 264 -2.98 -6.03 18.43
C ARG A 264 -4.00 -5.37 19.38
N ALA A 265 -3.71 -5.38 20.69
CA ALA A 265 -4.54 -4.72 21.69
C ALA A 265 -4.62 -3.21 21.47
N ALA A 266 -3.50 -2.57 21.14
CA ALA A 266 -3.45 -1.14 20.84
C ALA A 266 -4.29 -0.79 19.61
N LYS A 267 -4.18 -1.56 18.52
CA LYS A 267 -5.01 -1.38 17.33
C LYS A 267 -6.50 -1.49 17.67
N LEU A 268 -6.89 -2.52 18.42
CA LEU A 268 -8.28 -2.72 18.82
C LEU A 268 -8.80 -1.53 19.65
N ALA A 269 -8.02 -1.06 20.63
CA ALA A 269 -8.37 0.10 21.45
C ALA A 269 -8.58 1.37 20.60
N ILE A 270 -7.68 1.63 19.66
CA ILE A 270 -7.77 2.78 18.73
C ILE A 270 -9.02 2.67 17.84
N ASP A 271 -9.19 1.55 17.13
CA ASP A 271 -10.25 1.37 16.14
C ASP A 271 -11.66 1.41 16.76
N LYS A 272 -11.80 0.95 18.00
CA LYS A 272 -13.08 0.97 18.72
C LYS A 272 -13.30 2.26 19.48
N GLY A 273 -12.26 2.77 20.15
CA GLY A 273 -12.31 3.99 20.94
C GLY A 273 -12.63 5.23 20.10
N GLU A 274 -12.18 5.29 18.84
CA GLU A 274 -12.48 6.42 17.93
C GLU A 274 -13.99 6.64 17.73
N GLN A 275 -14.83 5.62 17.94
CA GLN A 275 -16.27 5.68 17.75
C GLN A 275 -17.04 5.81 19.08
N MET A 276 -16.35 5.99 20.20
CA MET A 276 -16.91 6.07 21.56
C MET A 276 -16.78 7.50 22.11
N ASP A 277 -17.51 7.81 23.18
CA ASP A 277 -17.19 8.99 23.99
C ASP A 277 -15.87 8.75 24.76
N PRO A 278 -15.17 9.83 25.18
CA PRO A 278 -13.84 9.72 25.76
C PRO A 278 -13.75 8.80 26.99
N GLU A 279 -14.71 8.85 27.91
CA GLU A 279 -14.66 8.04 29.14
C GLU A 279 -14.85 6.55 28.82
N THR A 280 -15.84 6.23 27.99
CA THR A 280 -16.04 4.85 27.51
C THR A 280 -14.82 4.33 26.74
N ALA A 281 -14.16 5.18 25.94
CA ALA A 281 -12.93 4.82 25.23
C ALA A 281 -11.77 4.49 26.19
N LEU A 282 -11.60 5.25 27.26
CA LEU A 282 -10.58 5.00 28.29
C LEU A 282 -10.85 3.69 29.06
N ASP A 283 -12.11 3.42 29.39
CA ASP A 283 -12.49 2.13 30.00
C ASP A 283 -12.25 0.95 29.06
N PHE A 284 -12.51 1.12 27.76
CA PHE A 284 -12.22 0.10 26.75
C PHE A 284 -10.73 -0.11 26.55
N GLU A 285 -9.92 0.96 26.55
CA GLU A 285 -8.45 0.88 26.51
C GLU A 285 -7.93 0.07 27.70
N ARG A 286 -8.43 0.34 28.92
CA ARG A 286 -8.09 -0.42 30.12
C ARG A 286 -8.41 -1.91 29.96
N GLN A 287 -9.57 -2.25 29.40
CA GLN A 287 -9.93 -3.66 29.13
C GLN A 287 -8.98 -4.32 28.13
N CYS A 288 -8.58 -3.60 27.08
CA CYS A 288 -7.57 -4.11 26.14
C CYS A 288 -6.22 -4.33 26.84
N TYR A 289 -5.80 -3.41 27.71
CA TYR A 289 -4.55 -3.50 28.47
C TYR A 289 -4.54 -4.69 29.44
N GLU A 290 -5.66 -4.97 30.11
CA GLU A 290 -5.81 -6.09 31.04
C GLU A 290 -5.46 -7.43 30.37
N THR A 291 -5.84 -7.61 29.10
CA THR A 291 -5.58 -8.86 28.35
C THR A 291 -4.10 -9.18 28.17
N ILE A 292 -3.21 -8.17 28.24
CA ILE A 292 -1.78 -8.34 28.01
C ILE A 292 -0.93 -8.33 29.30
N LEU A 293 -1.53 -8.03 30.45
CA LEU A 293 -0.83 -7.99 31.75
C LEU A 293 -0.25 -9.36 32.17
N GLY A 294 -0.94 -10.44 31.83
CA GLY A 294 -0.52 -11.80 32.17
C GLY A 294 0.50 -12.43 31.20
N THR A 295 0.87 -11.74 30.13
CA THR A 295 1.67 -12.34 29.03
C THR A 295 3.14 -12.52 29.40
N LYS A 296 3.77 -13.54 28.84
CA LYS A 296 5.22 -13.75 28.95
C LYS A 296 5.99 -12.64 28.25
N ASP A 297 5.46 -12.12 27.15
CA ASP A 297 6.05 -10.98 26.44
C ASP A 297 6.19 -9.75 27.34
N ARG A 298 5.20 -9.44 28.20
CA ARG A 298 5.34 -8.33 29.15
C ARG A 298 6.51 -8.57 30.12
N LEU A 299 6.63 -9.78 30.65
CA LEU A 299 7.72 -10.15 31.57
C LEU A 299 9.09 -10.09 30.89
N GLU A 300 9.18 -10.55 29.65
CA GLU A 300 10.39 -10.46 28.82
C GLU A 300 10.77 -9.00 28.54
N GLY A 301 9.81 -8.13 28.27
CA GLY A 301 10.06 -6.69 28.11
C GLY A 301 10.69 -6.07 29.36
N LEU A 302 10.14 -6.37 30.54
CA LEU A 302 10.70 -5.90 31.82
C LEU A 302 12.10 -6.48 32.09
N LYS A 303 12.31 -7.76 31.80
CA LYS A 303 13.60 -8.44 31.94
C LYS A 303 14.66 -7.84 31.02
N ALA A 304 14.34 -7.70 29.73
CA ALA A 304 15.24 -7.14 28.73
C ALA A 304 15.65 -5.69 29.05
N PHE A 305 14.71 -4.90 29.57
CA PHE A 305 14.98 -3.54 30.06
C PHE A 305 15.97 -3.53 31.23
N ALA A 306 15.77 -4.39 32.24
CA ALA A 306 16.68 -4.51 33.37
C ALA A 306 18.09 -4.99 32.94
N GLU A 307 18.16 -5.88 31.94
CA GLU A 307 19.39 -6.45 31.40
C GLU A 307 20.04 -5.59 30.29
N LYS A 308 19.43 -4.47 29.89
CA LYS A 308 19.88 -3.56 28.81
C LYS A 308 20.13 -4.29 27.47
N ARG A 309 19.23 -5.18 27.08
CA ARG A 309 19.24 -5.89 25.80
C ARG A 309 17.93 -5.70 25.04
N GLU A 310 17.94 -6.04 23.75
CA GLU A 310 16.70 -6.10 22.97
C GLU A 310 15.80 -7.25 23.46
N PRO A 311 14.48 -7.02 23.58
CA PRO A 311 13.52 -8.05 23.96
C PRO A 311 13.25 -9.02 22.80
N VAL A 312 12.96 -10.29 23.12
CA VAL A 312 12.56 -11.30 22.15
C VAL A 312 11.12 -11.74 22.39
N TYR A 313 10.19 -11.05 21.74
CA TYR A 313 8.75 -11.34 21.87
C TYR A 313 8.29 -12.50 21.01
N ARG A 314 7.42 -13.35 21.57
CA ARG A 314 6.88 -14.58 20.96
C ARG A 314 5.37 -14.57 20.76
N GLY A 315 4.66 -13.61 21.36
CA GLY A 315 3.20 -13.53 21.30
C GLY A 315 2.48 -14.48 22.26
N GLU A 316 3.04 -14.65 23.45
CA GLU A 316 2.53 -15.49 24.55
C GLU A 316 2.68 -14.80 25.91
#